data_AF-A0A382HX15-F1
#
_entry.id   AF-A0A382HX15-F1
#
_cell.length_a   1.000
_cell.length_b   1.000
_cell.length_c   1.000
_cell.angle_alpha   90.00
_cell.angle_beta   90.00
_cell.angle_gamma   90.00
#
_symmetry.space_group_name_H-M   'P 1'
#
loop_
_entity.id
_entity.type
_entity.pdbx_description
1 polymer ?
#
loop_
_entity_poly.entity_id
_entity_poly.type
_entity_poly.pdbx_seq_one_letter_code
_entity_poly.pdbx_strand_id
1 'polypeptide(L)'
;MPVEKDKMVDIDTSGPGAEVELPEEKVKETEQEVEVKDETVKETVEEPSKSYDTSPKPDEQSDVRDSKDDQEQSKPEEDQKLEEYSEGVQKRIAKLTRKWREAERQKDAAVHYADSVEQKRKAWEQRYAKLDRTFLKDSETRIKSQLEAVKGKLAAAIEGGDTAKQVEAQTELSALTGDARTIESQKLKEETYQAQPRTPAYQQGPVETPSLPQVDEKAEDWAAK
;
A
#
# COMPACT_ATOMS: atom_id res chain seq x y z
N MET A 1 -38.31 -13.66 -41.60
CA MET A 1 -37.49 -13.91 -40.40
C MET A 1 -36.84 -12.58 -40.02
N PRO A 2 -37.06 -12.04 -38.82
CA PRO A 2 -36.54 -10.74 -38.44
C PRO A 2 -35.07 -10.86 -38.01
N VAL A 3 -34.24 -9.92 -38.45
CA VAL A 3 -32.85 -9.76 -38.00
C VAL A 3 -32.85 -8.83 -36.79
N GLU A 4 -32.20 -9.28 -35.72
CA GLU A 4 -32.07 -8.61 -34.42
C GLU A 4 -31.40 -7.24 -34.57
N LYS A 5 -31.96 -6.23 -33.88
CA LYS A 5 -31.34 -4.92 -33.72
C LYS A 5 -30.51 -4.92 -32.46
N ASP A 6 -29.19 -4.87 -32.60
CA ASP A 6 -28.28 -4.60 -31.49
C ASP A 6 -28.59 -3.23 -30.88
N LYS A 7 -28.94 -3.21 -29.59
CA LYS A 7 -29.06 -2.01 -28.78
C LYS A 7 -27.65 -1.57 -28.38
N MET A 8 -27.05 -0.66 -29.13
CA MET A 8 -25.98 0.18 -28.60
C MET A 8 -26.59 1.20 -27.63
N VAL A 9 -26.02 1.29 -26.43
CA VAL A 9 -26.44 2.23 -25.39
C VAL A 9 -25.50 3.43 -25.47
N ASP A 10 -26.05 4.63 -25.66
CA ASP A 10 -25.26 5.87 -25.70
C ASP A 10 -24.66 6.16 -24.32
N ILE A 11 -23.36 6.45 -24.31
CA ILE A 11 -22.60 6.81 -23.12
C ILE A 11 -22.91 8.27 -22.81
N ASP A 12 -23.63 8.52 -21.72
CA ASP A 12 -23.92 9.87 -21.23
C ASP A 12 -22.63 10.52 -20.68
N THR A 13 -22.06 11.47 -21.42
CA THR A 13 -20.93 12.30 -20.99
C THR A 13 -21.38 13.64 -20.39
N SER A 14 -22.65 13.77 -19.97
CA SER A 14 -23.18 15.00 -19.35
C SER A 14 -22.89 15.10 -17.83
N GLY A 15 -21.75 14.56 -17.39
CA GLY A 15 -21.24 14.76 -16.02
C GLY A 15 -20.48 16.09 -15.91
N PRO A 16 -20.66 16.88 -14.84
CA PRO A 16 -20.02 18.18 -14.68
C PRO A 16 -18.52 18.01 -14.46
N GLY A 17 -17.74 18.14 -15.52
CA GLY A 17 -16.28 18.03 -15.47
C GLY A 17 -15.53 18.19 -16.79
N ALA A 18 -16.20 18.63 -17.86
CA ALA A 18 -15.61 18.76 -19.19
C ALA A 18 -15.70 20.20 -19.70
N GLU A 19 -14.93 21.11 -19.10
CA GLU A 19 -14.36 22.29 -19.79
C GLU A 19 -13.29 22.90 -18.89
N VAL A 20 -12.03 22.56 -19.15
CA VAL A 20 -10.88 23.34 -18.67
C VAL A 20 -10.10 23.72 -19.93
N GLU A 21 -10.48 24.85 -20.51
CA GLU A 21 -9.66 25.57 -21.48
C GLU A 21 -8.38 26.04 -20.76
N LEU A 22 -7.21 25.65 -21.29
CA LEU A 22 -5.92 26.22 -20.90
C LEU A 22 -5.74 27.58 -21.60
N PRO A 23 -5.58 28.70 -20.89
CA PRO A 23 -5.03 29.91 -21.48
C PRO A 23 -3.50 29.90 -21.41
N GLU A 24 -2.85 30.04 -22.56
CA GLU A 24 -1.42 30.34 -22.68
C GLU A 24 -1.10 31.80 -22.31
N GLU A 25 0.02 31.95 -21.58
CA GLU A 25 0.94 33.09 -21.56
C GLU A 25 0.48 34.48 -21.05
N LYS A 26 0.92 34.85 -19.83
CA LYS A 26 1.66 36.11 -19.62
C LYS A 26 2.39 36.23 -18.29
N VAL A 27 3.67 36.52 -18.42
CA VAL A 27 4.64 36.95 -17.42
C VAL A 27 4.14 38.19 -16.65
N LYS A 28 4.24 38.17 -15.31
CA LYS A 28 4.62 39.35 -14.53
C LYS A 28 5.22 38.97 -13.18
N GLU A 29 6.42 39.50 -12.97
CA GLU A 29 7.20 39.56 -11.74
C GLU A 29 6.38 40.09 -10.57
N THR A 30 6.60 39.53 -9.37
CA THR A 30 6.95 40.31 -8.18
C THR A 30 7.59 39.39 -7.13
N GLU A 31 8.76 39.84 -6.68
CA GLU A 31 9.65 39.26 -5.68
C GLU A 31 9.06 39.24 -4.27
N GLN A 32 9.48 38.25 -3.45
CA GLN A 32 9.87 38.45 -2.04
C GLN A 32 10.58 37.18 -1.50
N GLU A 33 11.90 37.19 -1.69
CA GLU A 33 13.00 36.86 -0.74
C GLU A 33 12.65 36.11 0.57
N VAL A 34 13.35 34.99 0.84
CA VAL A 34 14.23 34.79 2.02
C VAL A 34 15.28 33.69 1.71
N GLU A 35 16.55 34.05 1.95
CA GLU A 35 17.80 33.29 2.17
C GLU A 35 17.66 31.81 2.57
N VAL A 36 18.56 30.88 2.21
CA VAL A 36 19.93 30.78 2.77
C VAL A 36 20.91 30.15 1.78
N LYS A 37 22.10 30.75 1.76
CA LYS A 37 23.27 30.49 0.93
C LYS A 37 24.21 29.47 1.59
N ASP A 38 24.85 28.70 0.70
CA ASP A 38 25.91 27.73 0.91
C ASP A 38 27.12 28.15 1.78
N GLU A 39 27.74 27.10 2.32
CA GLU A 39 29.19 26.77 2.27
C GLU A 39 30.06 26.80 3.55
N THR A 40 30.70 25.63 3.79
CA THR A 40 32.00 25.38 4.47
C THR A 40 31.92 25.23 6.01
N VAL A 41 32.36 24.14 6.67
CA VAL A 41 33.74 23.61 6.80
C VAL A 41 33.73 22.12 7.21
N LYS A 42 34.75 21.41 6.70
CA LYS A 42 35.19 20.02 6.91
C LYS A 42 35.49 19.65 8.38
N GLU A 43 35.39 18.35 8.71
CA GLU A 43 36.51 17.46 9.13
C GLU A 43 36.09 16.32 10.10
N THR A 44 36.19 15.07 9.58
CA THR A 44 36.58 13.79 10.24
C THR A 44 35.66 13.19 11.32
N VAL A 45 35.13 11.96 11.18
CA VAL A 45 35.81 10.68 11.50
C VAL A 45 35.24 9.49 10.68
N GLU A 46 36.18 8.81 10.02
CA GLU A 46 36.37 7.37 9.68
C GLU A 46 35.25 6.45 9.13
N GLU A 47 35.62 5.86 7.98
CA GLU A 47 35.23 4.61 7.31
C GLU A 47 35.00 3.38 8.24
N PRO A 48 34.26 2.31 7.82
CA PRO A 48 34.53 1.58 6.58
C PRO A 48 33.34 1.16 5.71
N SER A 49 33.52 1.41 4.42
CA SER A 49 33.25 0.53 3.27
C SER A 49 32.09 -0.48 3.38
N LYS A 50 30.98 -0.16 2.71
CA LYS A 50 30.39 -1.10 1.73
C LYS A 50 29.52 -0.32 0.74
N SER A 51 30.13 0.01 -0.39
CA SER A 51 29.45 0.48 -1.58
C SER A 51 28.57 -0.64 -2.13
N TYR A 52 27.25 -0.42 -2.13
CA TYR A 52 26.39 -1.05 -3.13
C TYR A 52 26.43 -0.15 -4.36
N ASP A 53 27.54 -0.26 -5.08
CA ASP A 53 27.68 0.36 -6.38
C ASP A 53 26.73 -0.33 -7.36
N THR A 54 25.87 0.49 -7.95
CA THR A 54 24.98 0.15 -9.05
C THR A 54 25.86 -0.01 -10.28
N SER A 55 26.38 -1.23 -10.47
CA SER A 55 26.99 -1.61 -11.74
C SER A 55 25.92 -2.25 -12.64
N PRO A 56 25.55 -1.64 -13.78
CA PRO A 56 24.83 -2.34 -14.83
C PRO A 56 25.83 -3.34 -15.41
N LYS A 57 25.59 -4.64 -15.23
CA LYS A 57 26.38 -5.64 -15.95
C LYS A 57 26.17 -5.40 -17.45
N PRO A 58 27.23 -5.11 -18.23
CA PRO A 58 27.11 -5.12 -19.67
C PRO A 58 26.79 -6.55 -20.09
N ASP A 59 25.94 -6.65 -21.11
CA ASP A 59 25.84 -7.80 -22.00
C ASP A 59 27.26 -8.33 -22.26
N GLU A 60 27.59 -9.49 -21.69
CA GLU A 60 28.79 -10.20 -22.07
C GLU A 60 28.47 -10.81 -23.44
N GLN A 61 28.74 -9.98 -24.44
CA GLN A 61 28.78 -10.36 -25.84
C GLN A 61 29.57 -11.65 -25.99
N SER A 62 28.96 -12.58 -26.68
CA SER A 62 29.60 -13.50 -27.60
C SER A 62 30.96 -12.98 -28.12
N ASP A 63 32.05 -13.43 -27.51
CA ASP A 63 33.33 -13.53 -28.21
C ASP A 63 33.60 -15.02 -28.42
N VAL A 64 33.03 -15.50 -29.53
CA VAL A 64 33.42 -16.75 -30.16
C VAL A 64 34.86 -16.55 -30.60
N ARG A 65 35.81 -16.94 -29.74
CA ARG A 65 37.18 -17.18 -30.20
C ARG A 65 37.13 -18.34 -31.18
N ASP A 66 37.11 -17.95 -32.45
CA ASP A 66 37.54 -18.75 -33.58
C ASP A 66 38.98 -19.22 -33.29
N SER A 67 39.11 -20.47 -32.87
CA SER A 67 40.37 -21.19 -32.88
C SER A 67 40.10 -22.50 -33.59
N LYS A 68 39.82 -22.34 -34.89
CA LYS A 68 39.76 -23.40 -35.87
C LYS A 68 41.12 -23.45 -36.55
N ASP A 69 42.09 -24.06 -35.88
CA ASP A 69 43.21 -24.68 -36.60
C ASP A 69 43.79 -25.84 -35.77
N ASP A 70 44.02 -26.95 -36.46
CA ASP A 70 44.71 -28.17 -36.05
C ASP A 70 44.11 -29.06 -34.93
N GLN A 71 43.18 -29.94 -35.32
CA GLN A 71 43.40 -31.40 -35.30
C GLN A 71 42.16 -32.15 -35.83
N GLU A 72 42.18 -32.48 -37.12
CA GLU A 72 41.42 -33.60 -37.67
C GLU A 72 42.04 -34.91 -37.16
N GLN A 73 41.63 -35.36 -35.98
CA GLN A 73 41.72 -36.76 -35.61
C GLN A 73 40.34 -37.22 -35.17
N SER A 74 39.86 -38.25 -35.85
CA SER A 74 38.58 -38.93 -35.59
C SER A 74 38.41 -39.24 -34.10
N LYS A 75 37.65 -38.39 -33.40
CA LYS A 75 37.13 -38.67 -32.06
C LYS A 75 36.16 -39.86 -32.18
N PRO A 76 36.22 -40.88 -31.30
CA PRO A 76 35.22 -41.93 -31.28
C PRO A 76 33.82 -41.32 -31.18
N GLU A 77 32.83 -41.86 -31.89
CA GLU A 77 31.43 -41.37 -31.85
C GLU A 77 30.85 -41.33 -30.42
N GLU A 78 31.43 -42.07 -29.48
CA GLU A 78 31.07 -42.06 -28.06
C GLU A 78 31.45 -40.76 -27.33
N ASP A 79 32.59 -40.14 -27.65
CA ASP A 79 33.04 -38.90 -27.00
C ASP A 79 32.18 -37.70 -27.40
N GLN A 80 31.74 -37.65 -28.67
CA GLN A 80 30.81 -36.61 -29.14
C GLN A 80 29.44 -36.70 -28.45
N LYS A 81 28.92 -37.93 -28.25
CA LYS A 81 27.67 -38.16 -27.50
C LYS A 81 27.78 -37.76 -26.03
N LEU A 82 28.95 -37.95 -25.43
CA LEU A 82 29.22 -37.56 -24.04
C LEU A 82 29.25 -36.04 -23.87
N GLU A 83 29.87 -35.33 -24.82
CA GLU A 83 29.92 -33.87 -24.84
C GLU A 83 28.52 -33.27 -25.00
N GLU A 84 27.71 -33.76 -25.94
CA GLU A 84 26.31 -33.33 -26.12
C GLU A 84 25.46 -33.54 -24.86
N TYR A 85 25.63 -34.67 -24.16
CA TYR A 85 24.94 -34.95 -22.90
C TYR A 85 25.39 -33.98 -21.80
N SER A 86 26.69 -33.71 -21.69
CA SER A 86 27.25 -32.78 -20.71
C SER A 86 26.73 -31.35 -20.92
N GLU A 87 26.65 -30.90 -22.18
CA GLU A 87 26.06 -29.62 -22.54
C GLU A 87 24.56 -29.57 -22.21
N GLY A 88 23.83 -30.66 -22.47
CA GLY A 88 22.42 -30.77 -22.12
C GLY A 88 22.16 -30.69 -20.61
N VAL A 89 23.04 -31.26 -19.79
CA VAL A 89 23.02 -31.12 -18.33
C VAL A 89 23.34 -29.68 -17.92
N GLN A 90 24.40 -29.08 -18.45
CA GLN A 90 24.79 -27.70 -18.16
C GLN A 90 23.69 -26.70 -18.52
N LYS A 91 23.05 -26.83 -19.69
CA LYS A 91 21.91 -25.99 -20.12
C LYS A 91 20.73 -26.11 -19.16
N ARG A 92 20.43 -27.32 -18.67
CA ARG A 92 19.37 -27.54 -17.66
C ARG A 92 19.72 -26.93 -16.31
N ILE A 93 20.95 -27.09 -15.84
CA ILE A 93 21.45 -26.46 -14.61
C ILE A 93 21.33 -24.94 -14.73
N ALA A 94 21.83 -24.34 -15.81
CA ALA A 94 21.74 -22.90 -16.05
C ALA A 94 20.29 -22.40 -16.06
N LYS A 95 19.38 -23.15 -16.68
CA LYS A 95 17.93 -22.85 -16.67
C LYS A 95 17.35 -22.91 -15.27
N LEU A 96 17.68 -23.93 -14.48
CA LEU A 96 17.24 -24.07 -13.09
C LEU A 96 17.79 -22.95 -12.22
N THR A 97 19.08 -22.61 -12.33
CA THR A 97 19.68 -21.51 -11.58
C THR A 97 19.07 -20.16 -11.96
N ARG A 98 18.77 -19.93 -13.24
CA ARG A 98 18.06 -18.72 -13.68
C ARG A 98 16.65 -18.66 -13.06
N LYS A 99 15.91 -19.77 -13.09
CA LYS A 99 14.59 -19.85 -12.46
C LYS A 99 14.65 -19.60 -10.95
N TRP A 100 15.65 -20.15 -10.27
CA TRP A 100 15.83 -20.00 -8.83
C TRP A 100 16.12 -18.55 -8.45
N ARG A 101 17.04 -17.87 -9.15
CA ARG A 101 17.31 -16.44 -8.93
C ARG A 101 16.11 -15.55 -9.24
N GLU A 102 15.35 -15.87 -10.29
CA GLU A 102 14.14 -15.13 -10.62
C GLU A 102 13.06 -15.32 -9.55
N ALA A 103 12.87 -16.55 -9.08
CA ALA A 103 11.94 -16.85 -7.99
C ALA A 103 12.34 -16.14 -6.69
N GLU A 104 13.64 -16.05 -6.40
CA GLU A 104 14.17 -15.29 -5.25
C GLU A 104 13.84 -13.80 -5.39
N ARG A 105 14.10 -13.18 -6.55
CA ARG A 105 13.70 -11.79 -6.83
C ARG A 105 12.20 -11.56 -6.70
N GLN A 106 11.38 -12.48 -7.21
CA GLN A 106 9.93 -12.39 -7.12
C GLN A 106 9.45 -12.50 -5.67
N LYS A 107 10.05 -13.40 -4.88
CA LYS A 107 9.77 -13.52 -3.45
C LYS A 107 10.12 -12.24 -2.72
N ASP A 108 11.31 -11.68 -2.95
CA ASP A 108 11.75 -10.45 -2.31
C ASP A 108 10.84 -9.27 -2.69
N ALA A 109 10.47 -9.14 -3.97
CA ALA A 109 9.53 -8.12 -4.42
C ALA A 109 8.14 -8.27 -3.77
N ALA A 110 7.65 -9.50 -3.61
CA ALA A 110 6.37 -9.77 -2.95
C ALA A 110 6.43 -9.41 -1.46
N VAL A 111 7.53 -9.74 -0.76
CA VAL A 111 7.73 -9.36 0.64
C VAL A 111 7.79 -7.84 0.78
N HIS A 112 8.58 -7.16 -0.04
CA HIS A 112 8.65 -5.69 -0.04
C HIS A 112 7.29 -5.04 -0.31
N TYR A 113 6.50 -5.60 -1.23
CA TYR A 113 5.14 -5.11 -1.48
C TYR A 113 4.26 -5.30 -0.23
N ALA A 114 4.27 -6.49 0.38
CA ALA A 114 3.50 -6.78 1.59
C ALA A 114 3.88 -5.83 2.73
N ASP A 115 5.17 -5.63 2.97
CA ASP A 115 5.67 -4.68 3.97
C ASP A 115 5.20 -3.25 3.68
N SER A 116 5.26 -2.81 2.41
CA SER A 116 4.81 -1.47 2.03
C SER A 116 3.31 -1.28 2.24
N VAL A 117 2.50 -2.32 2.01
CA VAL A 117 1.05 -2.29 2.24
C VAL A 117 0.76 -2.29 3.73
N GLU A 118 1.48 -3.07 4.52
CA GLU A 118 1.35 -3.10 5.98
C GLU A 118 1.72 -1.74 6.59
N GLN A 119 2.81 -1.13 6.14
CA GLN A 119 3.21 0.22 6.58
C GLN A 119 2.14 1.25 6.24
N LYS A 120 1.59 1.22 5.01
CA LYS A 120 0.48 2.09 4.62
C LYS A 120 -0.74 1.84 5.50
N ARG A 121 -1.13 0.58 5.73
CA ARG A 121 -2.26 0.21 6.60
C ARG A 121 -2.07 0.77 8.00
N LYS A 122 -0.90 0.56 8.61
CA LYS A 122 -0.57 1.10 9.95
C LYS A 122 -0.63 2.62 9.98
N ALA A 123 -0.13 3.30 8.94
CA ALA A 123 -0.21 4.75 8.83
C ALA A 123 -1.67 5.24 8.72
N TRP A 124 -2.51 4.58 7.94
CA TRP A 124 -3.94 4.89 7.83
C TRP A 124 -4.68 4.64 9.13
N GLU A 125 -4.42 3.51 9.79
CA GLU A 125 -5.00 3.15 11.08
C GLU A 125 -4.66 4.17 12.17
N GLN A 126 -3.40 4.61 12.24
CA GLN A 126 -2.98 5.67 13.15
C GLN A 126 -3.64 7.02 12.85
N ARG A 127 -3.78 7.39 11.57
CA ARG A 127 -4.45 8.64 11.18
C ARG A 127 -5.93 8.60 11.53
N TYR A 128 -6.59 7.48 11.26
CA TYR A 128 -8.00 7.28 11.55
C TYR A 128 -8.28 7.31 13.05
N ALA A 129 -7.50 6.55 13.84
CA ALA A 129 -7.62 6.57 15.31
C ALA A 129 -7.37 7.96 15.91
N LYS A 130 -6.45 8.76 15.32
CA LYS A 130 -6.25 10.15 15.73
C LYS A 130 -7.46 11.02 15.39
N LEU A 131 -7.98 10.90 14.17
CA LEU A 131 -9.12 11.69 13.68
C LEU A 131 -10.38 11.44 14.50
N ASP A 132 -10.70 10.18 14.78
CA ASP A 132 -11.83 9.79 15.64
C ASP A 132 -11.70 10.40 17.03
N ARG A 133 -10.52 10.26 17.65
CA ARG A 133 -10.25 10.82 18.97
C ARG A 133 -10.35 12.35 19.01
N THR A 134 -9.86 13.04 17.98
CA THR A 134 -9.99 14.51 17.89
C THR A 134 -11.43 14.92 17.68
N PHE A 135 -12.17 14.24 16.80
CA PHE A 135 -13.57 14.52 16.53
C PHE A 135 -14.43 14.37 17.78
N LEU A 136 -14.25 13.29 18.55
CA LEU A 136 -15.00 13.07 19.80
C LEU A 136 -14.68 14.12 20.87
N LYS A 137 -13.43 14.60 20.96
CA LYS A 137 -13.04 15.65 21.91
C LYS A 137 -13.57 17.02 21.50
N ASP A 138 -13.50 17.35 20.22
CA ASP A 138 -13.96 18.64 19.70
C ASP A 138 -15.49 18.72 19.78
N SER A 139 -16.18 17.63 19.46
CA SER A 139 -17.64 17.53 19.60
C SER A 139 -18.07 17.60 21.07
N GLU A 140 -17.37 16.96 22.00
CA GLU A 140 -17.64 17.11 23.44
C GLU A 140 -17.48 18.58 23.89
N THR A 141 -16.39 19.22 23.50
CA THR A 141 -16.12 20.62 23.86
C THR A 141 -17.18 21.56 23.28
N ARG A 142 -17.56 21.33 22.02
CA ARG A 142 -18.61 22.08 21.33
C ARG A 142 -19.97 21.90 21.99
N ILE A 143 -20.36 20.68 22.34
CA ILE A 143 -21.64 20.44 23.01
C ILE A 143 -21.64 21.09 24.40
N LYS A 144 -20.54 21.00 25.15
CA LYS A 144 -20.43 21.67 26.45
C LYS A 144 -20.60 23.19 26.34
N SER A 145 -19.95 23.83 25.36
CA SER A 145 -20.09 25.26 25.16
C SER A 145 -21.50 25.65 24.69
N GLN A 146 -22.11 24.85 23.82
CA GLN A 146 -23.49 25.04 23.38
C GLN A 146 -24.50 24.85 24.53
N LEU A 147 -24.30 23.84 25.38
CA LEU A 147 -25.13 23.61 26.56
C LEU A 147 -25.08 24.81 27.51
N GLU A 148 -23.89 25.35 27.75
CA GLU A 148 -23.74 26.52 28.62
C GLU A 148 -24.39 27.78 28.01
N ALA A 149 -24.23 27.98 26.70
CA ALA A 149 -24.90 29.05 25.97
C ALA A 149 -26.44 28.93 26.05
N VAL A 150 -27.00 27.72 25.86
CA VAL A 150 -28.45 27.48 25.94
C VAL A 150 -28.97 27.64 27.37
N LYS A 151 -28.22 27.21 28.39
CA LYS A 151 -28.57 27.50 29.79
C LYS A 151 -28.64 29.00 30.07
N GLY A 152 -27.68 29.77 29.53
CA GLY A 152 -27.69 31.23 29.62
C GLY A 152 -28.91 31.84 28.93
N LYS A 153 -29.26 31.39 27.72
CA LYS A 153 -30.49 31.79 27.02
C LYS A 153 -31.74 31.46 27.85
N LEU A 154 -31.81 30.27 28.44
CA LEU A 154 -32.92 29.85 29.28
C LEU A 154 -33.05 30.73 30.52
N ALA A 155 -31.95 31.03 31.21
CA ALA A 155 -31.94 31.95 32.35
C ALA A 155 -32.44 33.34 31.97
N ALA A 156 -31.94 33.90 30.86
CA ALA A 156 -32.39 35.20 30.35
C ALA A 156 -33.88 35.19 29.94
N ALA A 157 -34.39 34.09 29.38
CA ALA A 157 -35.80 33.93 29.04
C ALA A 157 -36.71 33.81 30.28
N ILE A 158 -36.20 33.21 31.37
CA ILE A 158 -36.88 33.16 32.67
C ILE A 158 -36.94 34.56 33.29
N GLU A 159 -35.82 35.28 33.32
CA GLU A 159 -35.75 36.65 33.85
C GLU A 159 -36.63 37.63 33.05
N GLY A 160 -36.68 37.46 31.73
CA GLY A 160 -37.53 38.25 30.84
C GLY A 160 -39.00 37.83 30.83
N GLY A 161 -39.39 36.73 31.50
CA GLY A 161 -40.77 36.23 31.53
C GLY A 161 -41.32 35.77 30.17
N ASP A 162 -40.44 35.50 29.20
CA ASP A 162 -40.83 35.12 27.83
C ASP A 162 -41.00 33.61 27.71
N THR A 163 -42.25 33.14 27.81
CA THR A 163 -42.58 31.71 27.80
C THR A 163 -42.26 31.03 26.47
N ALA A 164 -42.31 31.76 25.34
CA ALA A 164 -41.98 31.20 24.03
C ALA A 164 -40.47 30.88 23.96
N LYS A 165 -39.62 31.81 24.38
CA LYS A 165 -38.17 31.60 24.44
C LYS A 165 -37.76 30.53 25.47
N GLN A 166 -38.51 30.38 26.55
CA GLN A 166 -38.28 29.31 27.53
C GLN A 166 -38.49 27.92 26.89
N VAL A 167 -39.58 27.74 26.15
CA VAL A 167 -39.86 26.46 25.46
C VAL A 167 -38.80 26.21 24.38
N GLU A 168 -38.44 27.22 23.59
CA GLU A 168 -37.38 27.10 22.58
C GLU A 168 -36.05 26.67 23.21
N ALA A 169 -35.59 27.36 24.25
CA ALA A 169 -34.36 27.02 24.94
C ALA A 169 -34.42 25.62 25.59
N GLN A 170 -35.58 25.17 26.10
CA GLN A 170 -35.77 23.81 26.61
C GLN A 170 -35.70 22.75 25.50
N THR A 171 -36.23 23.04 24.31
CA THR A 171 -36.11 22.14 23.15
C THR A 171 -34.67 22.04 22.66
N GLU A 172 -33.95 23.17 22.57
CA GLU A 172 -32.51 23.20 22.24
C GLU A 172 -31.70 22.41 23.28
N LEU A 173 -32.00 22.58 24.57
CA LEU A 173 -31.33 21.88 25.66
C LEU A 173 -31.55 20.36 25.57
N SER A 174 -32.76 19.94 25.23
CA SER A 174 -33.11 18.52 25.06
C SER A 174 -32.38 17.89 23.87
N ALA A 175 -32.29 18.60 22.74
CA ALA A 175 -31.53 18.16 21.57
C ALA A 175 -30.04 18.00 21.89
N LEU A 176 -29.42 19.03 22.50
CA LEU A 176 -28.01 18.98 22.91
C LEU A 176 -27.71 17.88 23.94
N THR A 177 -28.66 17.58 24.82
CA THR A 177 -28.53 16.47 25.78
C THR A 177 -28.57 15.12 25.07
N GLY A 178 -29.38 14.97 24.01
CA GLY A 178 -29.38 13.79 23.14
C GLY A 178 -28.05 13.61 22.41
N ASP A 179 -27.50 14.70 21.88
CA ASP A 179 -26.20 14.69 21.21
C ASP A 179 -25.07 14.33 22.20
N ALA A 180 -25.09 14.88 23.42
CA ALA A 180 -24.14 14.53 24.48
C ALA A 180 -24.14 13.02 24.79
N ARG A 181 -25.32 12.44 24.96
CA ARG A 181 -25.49 10.99 25.19
C ARG A 181 -24.97 10.16 24.01
N THR A 182 -25.16 10.65 22.79
CA THR A 182 -24.66 9.98 21.59
C THR A 182 -23.14 9.92 21.60
N ILE A 183 -22.45 11.03 21.92
CA ILE A 183 -20.98 11.07 22.06
C ILE A 183 -20.52 10.13 23.17
N GLU A 184 -21.17 10.15 24.34
CA GLU A 184 -20.83 9.25 25.45
C GLU A 184 -20.95 7.77 25.05
N SER A 185 -22.01 7.42 24.31
CA SER A 185 -22.20 6.08 23.79
C SER A 185 -21.12 5.68 22.79
N GLN A 186 -20.63 6.62 21.97
CA GLN A 186 -19.55 6.39 21.01
C GLN A 186 -18.23 6.14 21.74
N LYS A 187 -17.92 6.92 22.78
CA LYS A 187 -16.74 6.69 23.64
C LYS A 187 -16.78 5.33 24.34
N LEU A 188 -17.93 4.94 24.87
CA LEU A 188 -18.09 3.62 25.50
C LEU A 188 -17.88 2.50 24.47
N LYS A 189 -18.39 2.67 23.23
CA LYS A 189 -18.13 1.74 22.14
C LYS A 189 -16.64 1.65 21.84
N GLU A 190 -15.92 2.77 21.71
CA GLU A 190 -14.47 2.77 21.52
C GLU A 190 -13.75 2.00 22.62
N GLU A 191 -14.09 2.23 23.89
CA GLU A 191 -13.51 1.52 25.03
C GLU A 191 -13.75 0.00 24.93
N THR A 192 -14.96 -0.43 24.57
CA THR A 192 -15.27 -1.85 24.36
C THR A 192 -14.52 -2.47 23.18
N TYR A 193 -14.35 -1.74 22.07
CA TYR A 193 -13.60 -2.20 20.90
C TYR A 193 -12.10 -2.28 21.16
N GLN A 194 -11.55 -1.40 21.99
CA GLN A 194 -10.14 -1.46 22.41
C GLN A 194 -9.89 -2.58 23.43
N ALA A 195 -10.86 -2.83 24.33
CA ALA A 195 -10.75 -3.88 25.35
C ALA A 195 -10.83 -5.30 24.77
N GLN A 196 -11.55 -5.49 23.67
CA GLN A 196 -11.62 -6.77 22.98
C GLN A 196 -10.97 -6.66 21.60
N PRO A 197 -9.70 -7.09 21.44
CA PRO A 197 -9.11 -7.16 20.12
C PRO A 197 -9.97 -8.11 19.28
N ARG A 198 -10.65 -7.56 18.27
CA ARG A 198 -11.22 -8.39 17.20
C ARG A 198 -10.04 -9.08 16.53
N THR A 199 -9.78 -10.33 16.92
CA THR A 199 -9.13 -11.22 15.97
C THR A 199 -10.02 -11.19 14.73
N PRO A 200 -9.49 -10.86 13.54
CA PRO A 200 -10.27 -11.08 12.34
C PRO A 200 -10.69 -12.54 12.41
N ALA A 201 -12.00 -12.79 12.40
CA ALA A 201 -12.52 -14.12 12.18
C ALA A 201 -12.09 -14.50 10.77
N TYR A 202 -10.85 -14.98 10.63
CA TYR A 202 -10.38 -15.80 9.52
C TYR A 202 -11.07 -17.16 9.68
N GLN A 203 -12.39 -17.15 9.77
CA GLN A 203 -13.20 -18.32 9.57
C GLN A 203 -13.21 -18.51 8.06
N GLN A 204 -12.40 -19.48 7.64
CA GLN A 204 -12.41 -20.09 6.31
C GLN A 204 -11.76 -19.25 5.20
N GLY A 205 -10.43 -19.15 5.24
CA GLY A 205 -9.69 -19.26 3.98
C GLY A 205 -9.97 -20.65 3.35
N PRO A 206 -9.86 -20.82 2.03
CA PRO A 206 -10.03 -22.13 1.39
C PRO A 206 -9.19 -23.17 2.15
N VAL A 207 -9.84 -24.24 2.63
CA VAL A 207 -9.28 -25.29 3.49
C VAL A 207 -8.34 -26.23 2.71
N GLU A 208 -7.90 -25.83 1.52
CA GLU A 208 -7.01 -26.61 0.69
C GLU A 208 -5.75 -25.78 0.42
N THR A 209 -4.81 -25.87 1.35
CA THR A 209 -3.40 -25.85 0.91
C THR A 209 -3.27 -26.94 -0.14
N PRO A 210 -2.86 -26.64 -1.39
CA PRO A 210 -2.64 -27.66 -2.38
C PRO A 210 -1.68 -28.68 -1.79
N SER A 211 -2.11 -29.94 -1.74
CA SER A 211 -1.24 -31.04 -1.34
C SER A 211 0.01 -30.96 -2.22
N LEU A 212 1.17 -30.80 -1.59
CA LEU A 212 2.45 -30.94 -2.29
C LEU A 212 2.40 -32.31 -2.99
N PRO A 213 2.79 -32.41 -4.28
CA PRO A 213 2.85 -33.72 -4.92
C PRO A 213 3.68 -34.65 -4.03
N GLN A 214 3.16 -35.86 -3.77
CA GLN A 214 3.91 -36.87 -3.05
C GLN A 214 5.29 -37.00 -3.70
N VAL A 215 6.34 -37.00 -2.87
CA VAL A 215 7.71 -37.23 -3.34
C VAL A 215 7.69 -38.54 -4.14
N ASP A 216 8.22 -38.52 -5.37
CA ASP A 216 8.28 -39.70 -6.23
C ASP A 216 9.00 -40.81 -5.44
N GLU A 217 8.38 -41.98 -5.31
CA GLU A 217 8.95 -43.13 -4.58
C GLU A 217 10.38 -43.45 -5.08
N LYS A 218 10.65 -43.23 -6.37
CA LYS A 218 11.98 -43.40 -6.96
C LYS A 218 13.01 -42.39 -6.44
N ALA A 219 12.56 -41.19 -6.05
CA ALA A 219 13.41 -40.19 -5.45
C ALA A 219 13.77 -40.54 -4.00
N GLU A 220 12.85 -41.16 -3.26
CA GLU A 220 13.13 -41.68 -1.90
C GLU A 220 14.09 -42.88 -1.96
N ASP A 221 13.86 -43.83 -2.87
CA ASP A 221 14.72 -45.00 -3.07
C ASP A 221 16.14 -44.63 -3.50
N TRP A 222 16.28 -43.54 -4.27
CA TRP A 222 17.59 -43.03 -4.67
C TRP A 222 18.30 -42.30 -3.53
N ALA A 223 17.56 -41.56 -2.69
CA ALA A 223 18.11 -40.89 -1.52
C ALA A 223 18.50 -41.86 -0.40
N ALA A 224 17.88 -43.04 -0.35
CA ALA A 224 18.15 -44.10 0.63
C ALA A 224 19.33 -45.02 0.26
N LYS A 225 19.99 -44.78 -0.87
CA LYS A 225 21.11 -45.58 -1.37
C LYS A 225 22.45 -44.88 -1.16
#